data_AF-A0A2S9YJ97-F1
#
_entry.id   AF-A0A2S9YJ97-F1
#
_cell.length_a   1.000
_cell.length_b   1.000
_cell.length_c   1.000
_cell.angle_alpha   90.00
_cell.angle_beta   90.00
_cell.angle_gamma   90.00
#
_symmetry.space_group_name_H-M   'P 1'
#
loop_
_entity.id
_entity.type
_entity.pdbx_description
1 polymer ?
#
loop_
_entity_poly.entity_id
_entity_poly.type
_entity_poly.pdbx_seq_one_letter_code
_entity_poly.pdbx_strand_id
1 'polypeptide(L)'
;MTAGGPLDAALARSQAWCQTWWARLHQPQPWLAEIPDVGPSCEVLLADALFHDLTEVERQGLLAWIRSQQHQDGSWRDAKGEPDVSLTCLGYWARVQAGDDPDAEDLVRALRVIHELGGARQANLSVRLWLAMAGTVEWDWVPSVPSELYLLPEFARLSPARLSPWARQMVTALHLLASGPARIHLYDAAELLLYNRDDAAIPPRLTRPGLAGDLLQAFDTSIRLGRKLPRGVVRRRSLGRARRWIEDAQQAHGGWFSTRPTIYSLMALRVAGVTSDDPRVRSGLDYLRRARGTVEVSASGRVLAQGLTGRPLAKVAGLGVAAGIAGVHERLLAAELTSAGPWQRRADAPIGGWSAEADADAHLDLRTTCTILHALRGTRTPATRASLRRAAEIVLAMQEPDGSFARFERGEATVPLSQLPWRDAEQLNLGGTDDEARVVLTAMVLRELAVLGWRREDDRIAAACAWLERTHARHGHAWSVATLAEVVRATVVQCVADHPLRKACEQQLRTKQREDGSFGDELSTARALLALIAVGDPCAQAQRAARNLVGRVGAIASDGPNLPDTELPGYGLSPRLRDPSAGARAIHAALSSFRREVGQLA
;
A
#
# COMPACT_ATOMS: atom_id res chain seq x y z
N MET A 1 -45.14 -16.98 -10.70
CA MET A 1 -43.85 -16.65 -10.06
C MET A 1 -42.83 -16.39 -11.16
N THR A 2 -42.76 -15.15 -11.64
CA THR A 2 -41.76 -14.75 -12.64
C THR A 2 -40.40 -14.74 -11.96
N ALA A 3 -39.46 -15.53 -12.49
CA ALA A 3 -38.05 -15.29 -12.27
C ALA A 3 -37.74 -13.86 -12.79
N GLY A 4 -37.14 -12.99 -11.97
CA GLY A 4 -36.71 -11.66 -12.40
C GLY A 4 -37.29 -10.47 -11.61
N GLY A 5 -37.11 -10.43 -10.28
CA GLY A 5 -37.34 -9.21 -9.51
C GLY A 5 -36.19 -8.20 -9.65
N PRO A 6 -36.35 -6.92 -9.24
CA PRO A 6 -35.30 -5.90 -9.32
C PRO A 6 -33.98 -6.31 -8.65
N LEU A 7 -34.04 -7.06 -7.54
CA LEU A 7 -32.86 -7.59 -6.85
C LEU A 7 -32.13 -8.66 -7.67
N ASP A 8 -32.84 -9.54 -8.40
CA ASP A 8 -32.22 -10.55 -9.27
C ASP A 8 -31.52 -9.90 -10.46
N ALA A 9 -32.15 -8.88 -11.06
CA ALA A 9 -31.53 -8.10 -12.12
C ALA A 9 -30.26 -7.39 -11.64
N ALA A 10 -30.28 -6.79 -10.44
CA ALA A 10 -29.12 -6.14 -9.85
C ALA A 10 -28.00 -7.14 -9.49
N LEU A 11 -28.33 -8.34 -9.02
CA LEU A 11 -27.36 -9.42 -8.78
C LEU A 11 -26.68 -9.87 -10.07
N ALA A 12 -27.45 -10.16 -11.12
CA ALA A 12 -26.91 -10.55 -12.42
C ALA A 12 -25.98 -9.48 -12.99
N ARG A 13 -26.39 -8.21 -12.92
CA ARG A 13 -25.58 -7.08 -13.41
C ARG A 13 -24.30 -6.89 -12.61
N SER A 14 -24.38 -6.90 -11.28
CA SER A 14 -23.20 -6.75 -10.42
C SER A 14 -22.22 -7.92 -10.54
N GLN A 15 -22.71 -9.14 -10.78
CA GLN A 15 -21.86 -10.29 -11.09
C GLN A 15 -21.15 -10.14 -12.43
N ALA A 16 -21.86 -9.67 -13.47
CA ALA A 16 -21.26 -9.38 -14.77
C ALA A 16 -20.13 -8.33 -14.67
N TRP A 17 -20.29 -7.29 -13.85
CA TRP A 17 -19.21 -6.34 -13.58
C TRP A 17 -17.98 -7.00 -12.93
N CYS A 18 -18.18 -7.93 -12.00
CA CYS A 18 -17.08 -8.69 -11.40
C CYS A 18 -16.38 -9.57 -12.45
N GLN A 19 -17.13 -10.17 -13.38
CA GLN A 19 -16.56 -10.96 -14.49
C GLN A 19 -15.78 -10.08 -15.47
N THR A 20 -16.27 -8.88 -15.78
CA THR A 20 -15.55 -7.90 -16.59
C THR A 20 -14.22 -7.51 -15.92
N TRP A 21 -14.24 -7.17 -14.63
CA TRP A 21 -13.01 -6.85 -13.88
C TRP A 21 -12.06 -8.05 -13.79
N TRP A 22 -12.58 -9.26 -13.58
CA TRP A 22 -11.77 -10.48 -13.62
C TRP A 22 -11.03 -10.62 -14.96
N ALA A 23 -11.74 -10.46 -16.09
CA ALA A 23 -11.14 -10.50 -17.41
C ALA A 23 -10.08 -9.40 -17.59
N ARG A 24 -10.36 -8.18 -17.13
CA ARG A 24 -9.42 -7.03 -17.17
C ARG A 24 -8.10 -7.30 -16.44
N LEU A 25 -8.12 -8.01 -15.31
CA LEU A 25 -6.90 -8.35 -14.56
C LEU A 25 -6.04 -9.47 -15.19
N HIS A 26 -6.61 -10.23 -16.11
CA HIS A 26 -5.94 -11.38 -16.74
C HIS A 26 -5.61 -11.13 -18.21
N GLN A 27 -5.72 -9.90 -18.69
CA GLN A 27 -5.24 -9.49 -20.01
C GLN A 27 -3.69 -9.43 -20.03
N PRO A 28 -3.06 -9.56 -21.21
CA PRO A 28 -1.60 -9.41 -21.34
C PRO A 28 -1.09 -8.07 -20.80
N GLN A 29 -1.83 -7.00 -21.04
CA GLN A 29 -1.66 -5.69 -20.39
C GLN A 29 -2.82 -5.51 -19.41
N PRO A 30 -2.66 -5.93 -18.14
CA PRO A 30 -3.76 -5.98 -17.20
C PRO A 30 -4.18 -4.57 -16.77
N TRP A 31 -5.43 -4.43 -16.36
CA TRP A 31 -5.85 -3.23 -15.65
C TRP A 31 -5.27 -3.21 -14.24
N LEU A 32 -4.88 -2.04 -13.76
CA LEU A 32 -4.44 -1.90 -12.38
C LEU A 32 -5.64 -1.93 -11.42
N ALA A 33 -5.61 -2.86 -10.47
CA ALA A 33 -6.55 -2.91 -9.34
C ALA A 33 -6.00 -2.21 -8.07
N GLU A 34 -4.75 -1.77 -8.10
CA GLU A 34 -4.07 -1.05 -7.03
C GLU A 34 -3.22 0.06 -7.65
N ILE A 35 -3.88 1.17 -7.98
CA ILE A 35 -3.30 2.31 -8.69
C ILE A 35 -2.61 3.22 -7.66
N PRO A 36 -1.28 3.42 -7.72
CA PRO A 36 -0.58 4.39 -6.87
C PRO A 36 -0.70 5.82 -7.39
N ASP A 37 -0.10 6.76 -6.66
CA ASP A 37 0.27 8.07 -7.19
C ASP A 37 1.19 7.97 -8.42
N VAL A 38 1.54 9.10 -9.04
CA VAL A 38 2.41 9.13 -10.22
C VAL A 38 3.87 8.77 -9.94
N GLY A 39 4.29 8.74 -8.67
CA GLY A 39 5.68 8.57 -8.26
C GLY A 39 6.35 7.33 -8.85
N PRO A 40 5.77 6.12 -8.75
CA PRO A 40 6.30 4.92 -9.39
C PRO A 40 6.48 5.06 -10.91
N SER A 41 5.54 5.69 -11.61
CA SER A 41 5.64 5.93 -13.06
C SER A 41 6.77 6.91 -13.39
N CYS A 42 6.92 7.98 -12.60
CA CYS A 42 8.00 8.96 -12.76
C CYS A 42 9.36 8.29 -12.57
N GLU A 43 9.53 7.50 -11.52
CA GLU A 43 10.82 6.84 -11.24
C GLU A 43 11.17 5.75 -12.24
N VAL A 44 10.19 5.05 -12.81
CA VAL A 44 10.45 4.10 -13.90
C VAL A 44 10.97 4.84 -15.14
N LEU A 45 10.41 6.02 -15.46
CA LEU A 45 10.93 6.87 -16.54
C LEU A 45 12.35 7.37 -16.25
N LEU A 46 12.64 7.79 -15.02
CA LEU A 46 14.00 8.20 -14.63
C LEU A 46 14.98 7.02 -14.66
N ALA A 47 14.57 5.85 -14.17
CA ALA A 47 15.39 4.63 -14.15
C ALA A 47 15.66 4.08 -15.56
N ASP A 48 14.80 4.38 -16.52
CA ASP A 48 14.98 3.99 -17.92
C ASP A 48 16.25 4.59 -18.55
N ALA A 49 16.74 5.73 -18.05
CA ALA A 49 18.04 6.28 -18.46
C ALA A 49 19.23 5.35 -18.14
N LEU A 50 19.07 4.45 -17.16
CA LEU A 50 20.08 3.46 -16.78
C LEU A 50 19.80 2.08 -17.39
N PHE A 51 18.53 1.66 -17.42
CA PHE A 51 18.16 0.29 -17.78
C PHE A 51 17.72 0.11 -19.24
N HIS A 52 17.30 1.18 -19.92
CA HIS A 52 16.75 1.15 -21.28
C HIS A 52 15.69 0.04 -21.45
N ASP A 53 14.77 -0.04 -20.48
CA ASP A 53 13.76 -1.09 -20.37
C ASP A 53 12.46 -0.75 -21.12
N LEU A 54 12.19 0.54 -21.33
CA LEU A 54 10.95 1.01 -21.90
C LEU A 54 11.00 1.07 -23.42
N THR A 55 9.98 0.50 -24.05
CA THR A 55 9.66 0.82 -25.45
C THR A 55 9.11 2.25 -25.55
N GLU A 56 9.16 2.84 -26.74
CA GLU A 56 8.63 4.19 -26.94
C GLU A 56 7.12 4.28 -26.65
N VAL A 57 6.36 3.23 -26.98
CA VAL A 57 4.93 3.15 -26.66
C VAL A 57 4.68 3.15 -25.15
N GLU A 58 5.48 2.40 -24.38
CA GLU A 58 5.38 2.39 -22.92
C GLU A 58 5.79 3.74 -22.32
N ARG A 59 6.87 4.35 -22.82
CA ARG A 59 7.32 5.69 -22.41
C ARG A 59 6.21 6.72 -22.58
N GLN A 60 5.60 6.78 -23.76
CA GLN A 60 4.49 7.70 -24.05
C GLN A 60 3.24 7.39 -23.22
N GLY A 61 2.96 6.11 -22.96
CA GLY A 61 1.88 5.70 -22.08
C GLY A 61 2.05 6.20 -20.65
N LEU A 62 3.24 6.00 -20.06
CA LEU A 62 3.57 6.50 -18.72
C LEU A 62 3.54 8.03 -18.65
N LEU A 63 4.01 8.72 -19.67
CA LEU A 63 3.93 10.18 -19.76
C LEU A 63 2.49 10.67 -19.85
N ALA A 64 1.64 9.99 -20.63
CA ALA A 64 0.22 10.31 -20.71
C ALA A 64 -0.46 10.17 -19.34
N TRP A 65 -0.13 9.12 -18.57
CA TRP A 65 -0.56 9.01 -17.18
C TRP A 65 -0.10 10.20 -16.32
N ILE A 66 1.20 10.52 -16.33
CA ILE A 66 1.76 11.62 -15.53
C ILE A 66 1.09 12.95 -15.87
N ARG A 67 0.98 13.30 -17.16
CA ARG A 67 0.30 14.52 -17.64
C ARG A 67 -1.16 14.55 -17.21
N SER A 68 -1.85 13.42 -17.26
CA SER A 68 -3.27 13.34 -16.90
C SER A 68 -3.57 13.57 -15.41
N GLN A 69 -2.57 13.38 -14.55
CA GLN A 69 -2.68 13.61 -13.12
C GLN A 69 -2.20 15.00 -12.69
N GLN A 70 -1.67 15.81 -13.62
CA GLN A 70 -1.29 17.18 -13.32
C GLN A 70 -2.55 18.03 -13.14
N HIS A 71 -2.60 18.76 -12.04
CA HIS A 71 -3.69 19.67 -11.74
C HIS A 71 -3.53 21.01 -12.50
N GLN A 72 -4.61 21.79 -12.60
CA GLN A 72 -4.64 23.05 -13.36
C GLN A 72 -3.61 24.08 -12.87
N ASP A 73 -3.34 24.09 -11.57
CA ASP A 73 -2.30 24.93 -10.93
C ASP A 73 -0.86 24.43 -11.18
N GLY A 74 -0.69 23.34 -11.95
CA GLY A 74 0.60 22.73 -12.27
C GLY A 74 1.07 21.66 -11.28
N SER A 75 0.40 21.51 -10.12
CA SER A 75 0.81 20.58 -9.08
C SER A 75 0.37 19.13 -9.34
N TRP A 76 1.05 18.18 -8.69
CA TRP A 76 0.52 16.85 -8.45
C TRP A 76 0.13 16.75 -6.98
N ARG A 77 -0.99 16.08 -6.71
CA ARG A 77 -1.67 16.14 -5.41
C ARG A 77 -1.47 14.85 -4.61
N ASP A 78 -1.41 15.00 -3.29
CA ASP A 78 -1.44 13.89 -2.35
C ASP A 78 -2.84 13.26 -2.24
N ALA A 79 -2.99 12.27 -1.36
CA ALA A 79 -4.26 11.59 -1.17
C ALA A 79 -5.35 12.44 -0.48
N LYS A 80 -4.99 13.59 0.12
CA LYS A 80 -5.97 14.57 0.61
C LYS A 80 -6.40 15.53 -0.49
N GLY A 81 -5.81 15.41 -1.68
CA GLY A 81 -6.02 16.33 -2.78
C GLY A 81 -5.25 17.63 -2.59
N GLU A 82 -4.24 17.71 -1.74
CA GLU A 82 -3.42 18.91 -1.55
C GLU A 82 -2.15 18.84 -2.43
N PRO A 83 -1.61 19.97 -2.91
CA PRO A 83 -0.34 19.98 -3.65
C PRO A 83 0.79 19.31 -2.85
N ASP A 84 1.43 18.30 -3.45
CA ASP A 84 2.57 17.60 -2.86
C ASP A 84 3.86 17.98 -3.57
N VAL A 85 4.82 18.55 -2.83
CA VAL A 85 6.09 19.00 -3.40
C VAL A 85 6.90 17.85 -4.00
N SER A 86 6.82 16.64 -3.45
CA SER A 86 7.63 15.51 -3.92
C SER A 86 7.07 14.94 -5.22
N LEU A 87 5.74 14.74 -5.30
CA LEU A 87 5.05 14.32 -6.51
C LEU A 87 5.17 15.39 -7.59
N THR A 88 5.10 16.67 -7.23
CA THR A 88 5.25 17.77 -8.20
C THR A 88 6.66 17.85 -8.75
N CYS A 89 7.70 17.70 -7.91
CA CYS A 89 9.08 17.58 -8.38
C CYS A 89 9.28 16.37 -9.31
N LEU A 90 8.77 15.19 -8.95
CA LEU A 90 8.90 13.99 -9.79
C LEU A 90 8.12 14.11 -11.10
N GLY A 91 6.91 14.66 -11.06
CA GLY A 91 6.06 14.88 -12.23
C GLY A 91 6.68 15.86 -13.22
N TYR A 92 7.18 17.00 -12.73
CA TYR A 92 7.95 17.95 -13.53
C TYR A 92 9.18 17.27 -14.14
N TRP A 93 10.02 16.66 -13.30
CA TRP A 93 11.32 16.14 -13.74
C TRP A 93 11.17 15.00 -14.73
N ALA A 94 10.24 14.06 -14.51
CA ALA A 94 10.01 12.95 -15.42
C ALA A 94 9.50 13.43 -16.80
N ARG A 95 8.70 14.50 -16.84
CA ARG A 95 8.23 15.09 -18.10
C ARG A 95 9.37 15.76 -18.88
N VAL A 96 10.16 16.60 -18.22
CA VAL A 96 11.32 17.27 -18.85
C VAL A 96 12.37 16.26 -19.29
N GLN A 97 12.67 15.26 -18.44
CA GLN A 97 13.57 14.16 -18.79
C GLN A 97 13.11 13.39 -20.05
N ALA A 98 11.81 13.34 -20.30
CA ALA A 98 11.24 12.69 -21.47
C ALA A 98 11.07 13.61 -22.69
N GLY A 99 11.50 14.87 -22.60
CA GLY A 99 11.54 15.81 -23.71
C GLY A 99 10.42 16.85 -23.74
N ASP A 100 9.60 16.98 -22.69
CA ASP A 100 8.70 18.13 -22.59
C ASP A 100 9.53 19.43 -22.41
N ASP A 101 9.07 20.51 -23.03
CA ASP A 101 9.71 21.82 -22.94
C ASP A 101 9.56 22.39 -21.50
N PRO A 102 10.67 22.63 -20.76
CA PRO A 102 10.59 23.19 -19.41
C PRO A 102 9.93 24.57 -19.34
N ASP A 103 9.87 25.32 -20.44
CA ASP A 103 9.21 26.62 -20.56
C ASP A 103 7.71 26.52 -20.89
N ALA A 104 7.17 25.31 -21.05
CA ALA A 104 5.74 25.10 -21.25
C ALA A 104 4.93 25.64 -20.05
N GLU A 105 3.79 26.28 -20.33
CA GLU A 105 3.01 27.03 -19.33
C GLU A 105 2.62 26.17 -18.11
N ASP A 106 2.27 24.90 -18.33
CA ASP A 106 1.90 23.96 -17.28
C ASP A 106 3.08 23.49 -16.42
N LEU A 107 4.29 23.40 -16.99
CA LEU A 107 5.53 23.08 -16.27
C LEU A 107 6.07 24.29 -15.51
N VAL A 108 5.93 25.50 -16.05
CA VAL A 108 6.23 26.75 -15.33
C VAL A 108 5.32 26.91 -14.11
N ARG A 109 4.03 26.59 -14.23
CA ARG A 109 3.11 26.55 -13.08
C ARG A 109 3.55 25.51 -12.03
N ALA A 110 4.00 24.33 -12.47
CA ALA A 110 4.54 23.32 -11.55
C ALA A 110 5.77 23.82 -10.78
N LEU A 111 6.73 24.48 -11.45
CA LEU A 111 7.91 25.07 -10.80
C LEU A 111 7.53 26.12 -9.77
N ARG A 112 6.57 26.98 -10.10
CA ARG A 112 6.06 27.97 -9.16
C ARG A 112 5.54 27.32 -7.88
N VAL A 113 4.70 26.28 -8.00
CA VAL A 113 4.20 25.54 -6.83
C VAL A 113 5.34 24.88 -6.06
N ILE A 114 6.32 24.30 -6.74
CA ILE A 114 7.50 23.69 -6.10
C ILE A 114 8.24 24.73 -5.24
N HIS A 115 8.49 25.93 -5.77
CA HIS A 115 9.15 27.01 -5.03
C HIS A 115 8.30 27.55 -3.87
N GLU A 116 6.99 27.71 -4.07
CA GLU A 116 6.04 28.12 -3.02
C GLU A 116 6.01 27.13 -1.85
N LEU A 117 6.15 25.82 -2.14
CA LEU A 117 6.25 24.76 -1.15
C LEU A 117 7.68 24.59 -0.57
N GLY A 118 8.62 25.45 -0.94
CA GLY A 118 9.97 25.51 -0.39
C GLY A 118 11.02 24.69 -1.15
N GLY A 119 10.75 24.33 -2.39
CA GLY A 119 11.68 23.66 -3.31
C GLY A 119 11.99 22.20 -2.95
N ALA A 120 12.88 21.57 -3.72
CA ALA A 120 13.25 20.16 -3.54
C ALA A 120 13.87 19.85 -2.16
N ARG A 121 14.37 20.86 -1.44
CA ARG A 121 14.82 20.69 -0.03
C ARG A 121 13.69 20.29 0.92
N GLN A 122 12.43 20.53 0.56
CA GLN A 122 11.27 20.10 1.33
C GLN A 122 10.71 18.75 0.89
N ALA A 123 11.16 18.21 -0.24
CA ALA A 123 10.72 16.95 -0.79
C ALA A 123 11.21 15.73 0.03
N ASN A 124 10.54 14.61 -0.19
CA ASN A 124 10.82 13.35 0.46
C ASN A 124 12.20 12.78 0.06
N LEU A 125 12.56 11.65 0.68
CA LEU A 125 13.84 10.97 0.44
C LEU A 125 14.06 10.58 -1.03
N SER A 126 13.02 10.18 -1.76
CA SER A 126 13.13 9.73 -3.15
C SER A 126 13.62 10.85 -4.06
N VAL A 127 12.99 12.03 -4.00
CA VAL A 127 13.40 13.18 -4.83
C VAL A 127 14.85 13.58 -4.56
N ARG A 128 15.22 13.71 -3.28
CA ARG A 128 16.58 14.09 -2.90
C ARG A 128 17.62 13.04 -3.31
N LEU A 129 17.27 11.75 -3.24
CA LEU A 129 18.13 10.67 -3.70
C LEU A 129 18.33 10.73 -5.22
N TRP A 130 17.26 10.92 -6.00
CA TRP A 130 17.38 11.08 -7.45
C TRP A 130 18.23 12.29 -7.82
N LEU A 131 18.03 13.45 -7.18
CA LEU A 131 18.86 14.65 -7.42
C LEU A 131 20.34 14.40 -7.08
N ALA A 132 20.63 13.69 -5.99
CA ALA A 132 22.00 13.34 -5.62
C ALA A 132 22.65 12.37 -6.62
N MET A 133 21.87 11.44 -7.17
CA MET A 133 22.34 10.52 -8.21
C MET A 133 22.49 11.21 -9.58
N ALA A 134 21.68 12.21 -9.89
CA ALA A 134 21.83 13.04 -11.08
C ALA A 134 23.05 13.99 -10.99
N GLY A 135 23.53 14.25 -9.78
CA GLY A 135 24.62 15.19 -9.53
C GLY A 135 24.18 16.65 -9.37
N THR A 136 22.87 16.91 -9.41
CA THR A 136 22.26 18.25 -9.20
C THR A 136 22.44 18.75 -7.76
N VAL A 137 22.53 17.83 -6.78
CA VAL A 137 22.84 18.16 -5.39
C VAL A 137 23.90 17.23 -4.81
N GLU A 138 24.55 17.69 -3.74
CA GLU A 138 25.48 16.85 -2.97
C GLU A 138 24.77 15.71 -2.24
N TRP A 139 25.45 14.57 -2.06
CA TRP A 139 24.93 13.41 -1.32
C TRP A 139 24.57 13.70 0.14
N ASP A 140 25.06 14.81 0.70
CA ASP A 140 24.70 15.31 2.03
C ASP A 140 23.23 15.78 2.12
N TRP A 141 22.51 15.90 1.00
CA TRP A 141 21.06 16.12 0.98
C TRP A 141 20.26 14.88 1.38
N VAL A 142 20.92 13.71 1.41
CA VAL A 142 20.32 12.41 1.67
C VAL A 142 20.77 11.93 3.07
N PRO A 143 19.83 11.52 3.95
CA PRO A 143 20.19 10.94 5.23
C PRO A 143 21.00 9.66 5.00
N SER A 144 22.05 9.50 5.79
CA SER A 144 23.00 8.41 5.64
C SER A 144 22.94 7.49 6.85
N VAL A 145 22.79 6.19 6.60
CA VAL A 145 22.73 5.20 7.67
C VAL A 145 24.16 4.85 8.11
N PRO A 146 24.48 4.97 9.41
CA PRO A 146 25.81 4.61 9.90
C PRO A 146 26.12 3.14 9.57
N SER A 147 27.29 2.90 8.97
CA SER A 147 27.72 1.54 8.54
C SER A 147 27.71 0.54 9.70
N GLU A 148 27.99 1.01 10.92
CA GLU A 148 28.02 0.25 12.16
C GLU A 148 26.67 -0.42 12.46
N LEU A 149 25.54 0.20 12.08
CA LEU A 149 24.21 -0.34 12.37
C LEU A 149 23.95 -1.69 11.67
N TYR A 150 24.52 -1.89 10.48
CA TYR A 150 24.41 -3.17 9.74
C TYR A 150 25.17 -4.32 10.40
N LEU A 151 26.13 -4.02 11.28
CA LEU A 151 26.91 -5.02 12.01
C LEU A 151 26.26 -5.41 13.34
N LEU A 152 25.18 -4.73 13.74
CA LEU A 152 24.42 -5.07 14.94
C LEU A 152 23.69 -6.42 14.76
N PRO A 153 23.54 -7.21 15.84
CA PRO A 153 22.63 -8.34 15.86
C PRO A 153 21.20 -7.93 15.46
N GLU A 154 20.46 -8.80 14.79
CA GLU A 154 19.14 -8.47 14.23
C GLU A 154 18.10 -8.11 15.29
N PHE A 155 18.25 -8.63 16.52
CA PHE A 155 17.37 -8.32 17.64
C PHE A 155 17.62 -6.93 18.26
N ALA A 156 18.78 -6.32 18.00
CA ALA A 156 19.16 -5.05 18.60
C ALA A 156 18.22 -3.91 18.15
N ARG A 157 17.85 -3.02 19.08
CA ARG A 157 16.82 -1.98 18.86
C ARG A 157 17.08 -1.10 17.63
N LEU A 158 18.33 -0.74 17.38
CA LEU A 158 18.75 0.12 16.26
C LEU A 158 19.21 -0.67 15.02
N SER A 159 19.06 -2.00 15.01
CA SER A 159 19.42 -2.81 13.85
C SER A 159 18.50 -2.49 12.67
N PRO A 160 19.03 -2.27 11.45
CA PRO A 160 18.22 -2.12 10.25
C PRO A 160 17.34 -3.35 9.96
N ALA A 161 17.64 -4.51 10.56
CA ALA A 161 16.78 -5.70 10.47
C ALA A 161 15.39 -5.48 11.10
N ARG A 162 15.26 -4.53 12.04
CA ARG A 162 14.03 -4.18 12.76
C ARG A 162 13.11 -3.21 12.01
N LEU A 163 13.57 -2.61 10.91
CA LEU A 163 12.74 -1.76 10.05
C LEU A 163 11.53 -2.54 9.52
N SER A 164 10.50 -1.82 9.07
CA SER A 164 9.42 -2.45 8.30
C SER A 164 9.99 -3.11 7.03
N PRO A 165 9.37 -4.15 6.46
CA PRO A 165 9.95 -4.87 5.32
C PRO A 165 10.27 -3.94 4.13
N TRP A 166 9.34 -3.04 3.81
CA TRP A 166 9.53 -2.03 2.77
C TRP A 166 10.70 -1.09 3.07
N ALA A 167 10.74 -0.53 4.30
CA ALA A 167 11.79 0.41 4.70
C ALA A 167 13.16 -0.27 4.77
N ARG A 168 13.22 -1.52 5.24
CA ARG A 168 14.45 -2.32 5.29
C ARG A 168 15.07 -2.46 3.92
N GLN A 169 14.25 -2.70 2.89
CA GLN A 169 14.72 -2.81 1.52
C GLN A 169 15.25 -1.47 1.00
N MET A 170 14.47 -0.40 1.18
CA MET A 170 14.81 0.95 0.73
C MET A 170 16.09 1.47 1.36
N VAL A 171 16.20 1.36 2.70
CA VAL A 171 17.36 1.82 3.46
C VAL A 171 18.62 1.03 3.12
N THR A 172 18.48 -0.28 2.86
CA THR A 172 19.61 -1.13 2.45
C THR A 172 20.10 -0.79 1.05
N ALA A 173 19.19 -0.53 0.10
CA ALA A 173 19.57 -0.06 -1.22
C ALA A 173 20.27 1.31 -1.12
N LEU A 174 19.71 2.24 -0.35
CA LEU A 174 20.28 3.57 -0.12
C LEU A 174 21.72 3.49 0.42
N HIS A 175 21.97 2.61 1.40
CA HIS A 175 23.30 2.42 1.99
C HIS A 175 24.35 2.00 0.96
N LEU A 176 23.97 1.18 -0.01
CA LEU A 176 24.84 0.77 -1.11
C LEU A 176 25.03 1.88 -2.14
N LEU A 177 23.95 2.58 -2.53
CA LEU A 177 24.00 3.68 -3.50
C LEU A 177 24.91 4.83 -3.02
N ALA A 178 24.85 5.17 -1.72
CA ALA A 178 25.68 6.19 -1.11
C ALA A 178 27.16 5.76 -0.91
N SER A 179 27.52 4.49 -1.18
CA SER A 179 28.87 3.98 -0.96
C SER A 179 29.87 4.35 -2.05
N GLY A 180 29.39 4.59 -3.27
CA GLY A 180 30.21 4.87 -4.47
C GLY A 180 29.88 6.19 -5.14
N PRO A 181 29.34 7.18 -4.39
CA PRO A 181 28.22 8.03 -4.81
C PRO A 181 27.73 7.75 -6.23
N ALA A 182 26.70 6.90 -6.34
CA ALA A 182 26.13 6.52 -7.63
C ALA A 182 25.84 7.76 -8.51
N ARG A 183 26.16 7.68 -9.80
CA ARG A 183 25.84 8.73 -10.76
C ARG A 183 25.05 8.16 -11.93
N ILE A 184 23.98 8.86 -12.28
CA ILE A 184 23.13 8.56 -13.44
C ILE A 184 23.07 9.83 -14.27
N HIS A 185 23.23 9.70 -15.59
CA HIS A 185 23.09 10.84 -16.49
C HIS A 185 21.61 11.12 -16.71
N LEU A 186 21.12 12.17 -16.05
CA LEU A 186 19.76 12.68 -16.15
C LEU A 186 19.80 14.17 -16.49
N TYR A 187 18.66 14.73 -16.90
CA TYR A 187 18.45 16.16 -16.98
C TYR A 187 18.79 16.81 -15.64
N ASP A 188 19.61 17.86 -15.68
CA ASP A 188 20.02 18.59 -14.48
C ASP A 188 18.89 19.50 -14.01
N ALA A 189 18.13 19.02 -13.03
CA ALA A 189 16.91 19.67 -12.54
C ALA A 189 17.20 20.75 -11.48
N ALA A 190 18.17 21.62 -11.76
CA ALA A 190 18.64 22.67 -10.86
C ALA A 190 17.54 23.71 -10.54
N GLU A 191 16.59 23.91 -11.46
CA GLU A 191 15.42 24.75 -11.29
C GLU A 191 14.45 24.28 -10.20
N LEU A 192 14.56 23.02 -9.73
CA LEU A 192 13.80 22.53 -8.58
C LEU A 192 14.32 23.06 -7.23
N LEU A 193 15.52 23.65 -7.23
CA LEU A 193 16.21 24.09 -6.03
C LEU A 193 15.86 25.54 -5.68
N LEU A 194 16.13 25.90 -4.43
CA LEU A 194 16.16 27.28 -3.98
C LEU A 194 17.60 27.67 -3.69
N TYR A 195 17.96 28.91 -3.99
CA TYR A 195 19.32 29.44 -3.85
C TYR A 195 19.36 30.59 -2.86
N ASN A 196 20.47 30.70 -2.12
CA ASN A 196 20.72 31.83 -1.23
C ASN A 196 21.27 33.04 -2.01
N ARG A 197 21.65 34.11 -1.29
CA ARG A 197 22.23 35.33 -1.90
C ARG A 197 23.59 35.12 -2.55
N ASP A 198 24.28 34.03 -2.20
CA ASP A 198 25.60 33.67 -2.74
C ASP A 198 25.48 32.64 -3.88
N ASP A 199 24.27 32.48 -4.44
CA ASP A 199 23.94 31.53 -5.51
C ASP A 199 24.23 30.06 -5.16
N ALA A 200 24.23 29.73 -3.86
CA ALA A 200 24.39 28.37 -3.37
C ALA A 200 23.03 27.74 -3.06
N ALA A 201 22.84 26.50 -3.51
CA ALA A 201 21.62 25.72 -3.24
C ALA A 201 21.43 25.55 -1.72
N ILE A 202 20.23 25.85 -1.24
CA ILE A 202 19.94 25.82 0.20
C ILE A 202 19.64 24.38 0.65
N PRO A 203 20.50 23.75 1.47
CA PRO A 203 20.37 22.34 1.80
C PRO A 203 19.15 22.03 2.69
N PRO A 204 18.61 20.80 2.62
CA PRO A 204 17.50 20.38 3.47
C PRO A 204 17.93 20.30 4.93
N ARG A 205 16.98 20.53 5.83
CA ARG A 205 17.11 20.11 7.22
C ARG A 205 16.76 18.63 7.30
N LEU A 206 17.72 17.77 7.67
CA LEU A 206 17.50 16.31 7.75
C LEU A 206 16.89 15.85 9.09
N THR A 207 16.81 16.77 10.05
CA THR A 207 16.21 16.56 11.36
C THR A 207 14.93 17.36 11.52
N ARG A 208 14.03 16.89 12.38
CA ARG A 208 12.83 17.64 12.77
C ARG A 208 13.22 18.91 13.55
N PRO A 209 12.53 20.04 13.37
CA PRO A 209 12.69 21.22 14.21
C PRO A 209 12.52 20.93 15.71
N GLY A 210 13.33 21.59 16.55
CA GLY A 210 13.29 21.49 18.02
C GLY A 210 14.61 21.02 18.63
N LEU A 211 14.80 21.25 19.94
CA LEU A 211 16.07 21.06 20.66
C LEU A 211 16.76 19.72 20.37
N ALA A 212 16.04 18.60 20.42
CA ALA A 212 16.60 17.28 20.15
C ALA A 212 17.05 17.11 18.70
N GLY A 213 16.29 17.66 17.74
CA GLY A 213 16.66 17.66 16.33
C GLY A 213 17.79 18.63 16.02
N ASP A 214 17.83 19.80 16.66
CA ASP A 214 18.92 20.79 16.54
C ASP A 214 20.24 20.20 17.08
N LEU A 215 20.21 19.55 18.24
CA LEU A 215 21.35 18.83 18.82
C LEU A 215 21.80 17.68 17.92
N LEU A 216 20.86 16.90 17.36
CA LEU A 216 21.20 15.83 16.43
C LEU A 216 21.76 16.36 15.11
N GLN A 217 21.26 17.49 14.59
CA GLN A 217 21.79 18.13 13.39
C GLN A 217 23.22 18.62 13.61
N ALA A 218 23.48 19.23 14.78
CA ALA A 218 24.82 19.66 15.18
C ALA A 218 25.75 18.44 15.37
N PHE A 219 25.25 17.37 15.98
CA PHE A 219 25.98 16.13 16.15
C PHE A 219 26.27 15.43 14.81
N ASP A 220 25.31 15.34 13.90
CA ASP A 220 25.51 14.80 12.56
C ASP A 220 26.56 15.60 11.80
N THR A 221 26.54 16.93 11.92
CA THR A 221 27.60 17.81 11.40
C THR A 221 28.98 17.44 11.96
N SER A 222 29.08 17.12 13.26
CA SER A 222 30.33 16.67 13.87
C SER A 222 30.77 15.26 13.43
N ILE A 223 29.83 14.33 13.19
CA ILE A 223 30.10 13.01 12.59
C ILE A 223 30.55 13.16 11.13
N ARG A 224 30.00 14.11 10.36
CA ARG A 224 30.44 14.41 8.99
C ARG A 224 31.92 14.79 8.95
N LEU A 225 32.45 15.51 9.96
CA LEU A 225 33.90 15.71 10.10
C LEU A 225 34.66 14.41 10.43
N GLY A 226 34.08 13.54 11.26
CA GLY A 226 34.64 12.24 11.63
C GLY A 226 34.64 11.17 10.53
N ARG A 227 33.86 11.35 9.45
CA ARG A 227 33.87 10.45 8.26
C ARG A 227 35.19 10.45 7.50
N LYS A 228 36.07 11.42 7.78
CA LYS A 228 37.45 11.46 7.26
C LYS A 228 38.40 10.47 7.95
N LEU A 229 37.96 9.77 9.02
CA LEU A 229 38.74 8.71 9.67
C LEU A 229 38.62 7.38 8.91
N PRO A 230 39.73 6.64 8.69
CA PRO A 230 39.73 5.43 7.88
C PRO A 230 39.04 4.24 8.59
N ARG A 231 37.71 4.17 8.53
CA ARG A 231 36.91 3.01 8.98
C ARG A 231 36.74 1.95 7.87
N GLY A 232 37.79 1.71 7.08
CA GLY A 232 37.72 0.91 5.85
C GLY A 232 37.14 -0.49 6.05
N VAL A 233 37.48 -1.17 7.14
CA VAL A 233 37.03 -2.54 7.42
C VAL A 233 35.54 -2.59 7.81
N VAL A 234 35.10 -1.71 8.72
CA VAL A 234 33.70 -1.61 9.15
C VAL A 234 32.81 -1.30 7.97
N ARG A 235 33.19 -0.29 7.17
CA ARG A 235 32.48 0.09 5.95
C ARG A 235 32.41 -1.08 4.98
N ARG A 236 33.53 -1.75 4.68
CA ARG A 236 33.55 -2.90 3.75
C ARG A 236 32.66 -4.05 4.22
N ARG A 237 32.71 -4.41 5.52
CA ARG A 237 31.87 -5.48 6.09
C ARG A 237 30.39 -5.11 6.06
N SER A 238 30.08 -3.86 6.38
CA SER A 238 28.73 -3.31 6.35
C SER A 238 28.14 -3.37 4.94
N LEU A 239 28.88 -2.88 3.94
CA LEU A 239 28.47 -2.95 2.52
C LEU A 239 28.32 -4.39 2.04
N GLY A 240 29.22 -5.29 2.44
CA GLY A 240 29.10 -6.71 2.15
C GLY A 240 27.85 -7.36 2.75
N ARG A 241 27.44 -6.96 3.96
CA ARG A 241 26.19 -7.44 4.58
C ARG A 241 24.96 -6.84 3.92
N ALA A 242 24.97 -5.53 3.62
CA ALA A 242 23.90 -4.87 2.89
C ALA A 242 23.69 -5.46 1.50
N ARG A 243 24.77 -5.75 0.77
CA ARG A 243 24.72 -6.45 -0.53
C ARG A 243 24.01 -7.80 -0.41
N ARG A 244 24.45 -8.65 0.53
CA ARG A 244 23.81 -9.95 0.76
C ARG A 244 22.32 -9.81 1.09
N TRP A 245 21.95 -8.84 1.93
CA TRP A 245 20.54 -8.59 2.22
C TRP A 245 19.72 -8.23 0.99
N ILE A 246 20.26 -7.43 0.05
CA ILE A 246 19.58 -7.18 -1.22
C ILE A 246 19.49 -8.47 -2.04
N GLU A 247 20.59 -9.21 -2.19
CA GLU A 247 20.61 -10.44 -2.97
C GLU A 247 19.64 -11.50 -2.43
N ASP A 248 19.56 -11.67 -1.11
CA ASP A 248 18.70 -12.65 -0.42
C ASP A 248 17.22 -12.23 -0.37
N ALA A 249 16.93 -10.94 -0.54
CA ALA A 249 15.56 -10.40 -0.45
C ALA A 249 14.78 -10.45 -1.77
N GLN A 250 15.41 -10.89 -2.88
CA GLN A 250 14.70 -11.04 -4.14
C GLN A 250 13.72 -12.22 -4.04
N GLN A 251 12.45 -11.97 -4.34
CA GLN A 251 11.40 -12.97 -4.25
C GLN A 251 11.26 -13.76 -5.56
N ALA A 252 10.57 -14.90 -5.52
CA ALA A 252 10.33 -15.76 -6.70
C ALA A 252 9.72 -15.01 -7.90
N HIS A 253 8.87 -14.01 -7.66
CA HIS A 253 8.31 -13.15 -8.71
C HIS A 253 9.31 -12.17 -9.34
N GLY A 254 10.58 -12.15 -8.93
CA GLY A 254 11.66 -11.34 -9.47
C GLY A 254 11.86 -9.96 -8.82
N GLY A 255 10.82 -9.34 -8.26
CA GLY A 255 10.92 -8.06 -7.56
C GLY A 255 11.44 -8.17 -6.12
N TRP A 256 11.62 -6.99 -5.52
CA TRP A 256 11.84 -6.77 -4.10
C TRP A 256 10.66 -6.01 -3.51
N PHE A 257 9.78 -6.72 -2.79
CA PHE A 257 8.62 -6.19 -2.06
C PHE A 257 7.55 -5.43 -2.89
N SER A 258 7.94 -4.38 -3.62
CA SER A 258 7.09 -3.58 -4.52
C SER A 258 7.94 -2.87 -5.59
N THR A 259 7.31 -2.06 -6.45
CA THR A 259 8.00 -1.32 -7.53
C THR A 259 9.22 -0.50 -7.06
N ARG A 260 9.05 0.41 -6.10
CA ARG A 260 10.11 1.35 -5.70
C ARG A 260 11.32 0.66 -5.05
N PRO A 261 11.14 -0.28 -4.09
CA PRO A 261 12.27 -1.05 -3.60
C PRO A 261 12.92 -1.93 -4.67
N THR A 262 12.17 -2.40 -5.68
CA THR A 262 12.74 -3.11 -6.84
C THR A 262 13.69 -2.21 -7.64
N ILE A 263 13.25 -1.01 -8.03
CA ILE A 263 14.09 -0.05 -8.78
C ILE A 263 15.39 0.22 -8.02
N TYR A 264 15.30 0.51 -6.72
CA TYR A 264 16.47 0.90 -5.94
C TYR A 264 17.40 -0.28 -5.69
N SER A 265 16.86 -1.49 -5.55
CA SER A 265 17.66 -2.71 -5.43
C SER A 265 18.42 -3.02 -6.71
N LEU A 266 17.77 -2.86 -7.88
CA LEU A 266 18.42 -2.99 -9.18
C LEU A 266 19.59 -1.99 -9.29
N MET A 267 19.36 -0.72 -8.96
CA MET A 267 20.41 0.31 -8.98
C MET A 267 21.53 0.01 -7.98
N ALA A 268 21.20 -0.49 -6.79
CA ALA A 268 22.19 -0.88 -5.79
C ALA A 268 23.05 -2.07 -6.26
N LEU A 269 22.45 -3.05 -6.96
CA LEU A 269 23.19 -4.15 -7.59
C LEU A 269 24.13 -3.64 -8.68
N ARG A 270 23.70 -2.66 -9.49
CA ARG A 270 24.56 -2.00 -10.49
C ARG A 270 25.78 -1.34 -9.85
N VAL A 271 25.59 -0.59 -8.76
CA VAL A 271 26.69 0.02 -7.99
C VAL A 271 27.61 -1.03 -7.38
N ALA A 272 27.06 -2.18 -6.99
CA ALA A 272 27.83 -3.32 -6.48
C ALA A 272 28.57 -4.12 -7.58
N GLY A 273 28.51 -3.69 -8.84
CA GLY A 273 29.23 -4.27 -9.97
C GLY A 273 28.48 -5.40 -10.69
N VAL A 274 27.18 -5.57 -10.47
CA VAL A 274 26.36 -6.57 -11.16
C VAL A 274 26.03 -6.12 -12.59
N THR A 275 26.29 -6.97 -13.58
CA THR A 275 26.06 -6.67 -15.01
C THR A 275 24.58 -6.75 -15.39
N SER A 276 24.22 -6.23 -16.57
CA SER A 276 22.81 -6.07 -16.96
C SER A 276 22.20 -7.42 -17.34
N ASP A 277 23.04 -8.34 -17.80
CA ASP A 277 22.66 -9.70 -18.16
C ASP A 277 22.51 -10.64 -16.96
N ASP A 278 22.84 -10.17 -15.74
CA ASP A 278 22.68 -10.97 -14.52
C ASP A 278 21.20 -11.39 -14.37
N PRO A 279 20.91 -12.68 -14.11
CA PRO A 279 19.53 -13.17 -13.97
C PRO A 279 18.69 -12.38 -12.97
N ARG A 280 19.30 -11.86 -11.90
CA ARG A 280 18.62 -11.07 -10.87
C ARG A 280 18.16 -9.72 -11.42
N VAL A 281 18.98 -9.08 -12.24
CA VAL A 281 18.64 -7.81 -12.89
C VAL A 281 17.51 -8.02 -13.89
N ARG A 282 17.63 -9.03 -14.78
CA ARG A 282 16.60 -9.36 -15.77
C ARG A 282 15.26 -9.69 -15.10
N SER A 283 15.28 -10.52 -14.06
CA SER A 283 14.07 -10.92 -13.34
C SER A 283 13.40 -9.74 -12.61
N GLY A 284 14.19 -8.81 -12.06
CA GLY A 284 13.65 -7.58 -11.46
C GLY A 284 13.03 -6.64 -12.49
N LEU A 285 13.64 -6.50 -13.67
CA LEU A 285 13.03 -5.75 -14.79
C LEU A 285 11.75 -6.42 -15.29
N ASP A 286 11.74 -7.75 -15.39
CA ASP A 286 10.53 -8.53 -15.72
C ASP A 286 9.41 -8.34 -14.70
N TYR A 287 9.73 -8.21 -13.42
CA TYR A 287 8.76 -7.84 -12.39
C TYR A 287 8.18 -6.45 -12.65
N LEU A 288 9.02 -5.44 -12.90
CA LEU A 288 8.55 -4.08 -13.20
C LEU A 288 7.63 -4.05 -14.41
N ARG A 289 7.99 -4.77 -15.49
CA ARG A 289 7.15 -4.97 -16.69
C ARG A 289 5.78 -5.56 -16.34
N ARG A 290 5.73 -6.63 -15.54
CA ARG A 290 4.47 -7.25 -15.08
C ARG A 290 3.65 -6.37 -14.15
N ALA A 291 4.30 -5.44 -13.45
CA ALA A 291 3.64 -4.47 -12.59
C ALA A 291 3.12 -3.23 -13.34
N ARG A 292 3.43 -3.06 -14.62
CA ARG A 292 2.81 -2.06 -15.48
C ARG A 292 1.41 -2.52 -15.91
N GLY A 293 0.46 -1.59 -15.91
CA GLY A 293 -0.91 -1.90 -16.30
C GLY A 293 -1.70 -0.67 -16.73
N THR A 294 -2.88 -0.91 -17.26
CA THR A 294 -3.74 0.11 -17.82
C THR A 294 -4.61 0.76 -16.74
N VAL A 295 -4.77 2.07 -16.84
CA VAL A 295 -5.67 2.88 -16.02
C VAL A 295 -6.58 3.71 -16.93
N GLU A 296 -7.79 3.98 -16.45
CA GLU A 296 -8.74 4.84 -17.14
C GLU A 296 -8.67 6.26 -16.60
N VAL A 297 -8.52 7.21 -17.51
CA VAL A 297 -8.42 8.64 -17.22
C VAL A 297 -9.48 9.37 -18.02
N SER A 298 -10.30 10.16 -17.34
CA SER A 298 -11.49 10.81 -17.92
C SER A 298 -11.23 11.62 -19.19
N ALA A 299 -10.05 12.26 -19.33
CA ALA A 299 -9.71 13.10 -20.49
C ALA A 299 -8.89 12.39 -21.58
N SER A 300 -8.17 11.32 -21.23
CA SER A 300 -7.17 10.68 -22.11
C SER A 300 -7.51 9.23 -22.46
N GLY A 301 -8.65 8.72 -21.97
CA GLY A 301 -9.05 7.34 -22.15
C GLY A 301 -8.14 6.38 -21.37
N ARG A 302 -7.68 5.32 -22.03
CA ARG A 302 -6.84 4.29 -21.41
C ARG A 302 -5.37 4.62 -21.59
N VAL A 303 -4.63 4.69 -20.50
CA VAL A 303 -3.18 4.98 -20.50
C VAL A 303 -2.44 3.94 -19.67
N LEU A 304 -1.13 3.80 -19.92
CA LEU A 304 -0.26 2.92 -19.17
C LEU A 304 0.21 3.62 -17.89
N ALA A 305 0.19 2.92 -16.76
CA ALA A 305 0.78 3.38 -15.51
C ALA A 305 1.63 2.28 -14.88
N GLN A 306 2.61 2.68 -14.08
CA GLN A 306 3.34 1.75 -13.23
C GLN A 306 2.53 1.49 -11.95
N GLY A 307 2.11 0.25 -11.73
CA GLY A 307 1.48 -0.16 -10.49
C GLY A 307 2.48 -0.26 -9.34
N LEU A 308 1.96 -0.37 -8.11
CA LEU A 308 2.81 -0.64 -6.94
C LEU A 308 3.25 -2.11 -6.87
N THR A 309 2.37 -3.00 -7.31
CA THR A 309 2.51 -4.47 -7.35
C THR A 309 1.90 -4.98 -8.66
N GLY A 310 2.28 -6.17 -9.13
CA GLY A 310 1.77 -6.74 -10.37
C GLY A 310 0.48 -7.54 -10.23
N ARG A 311 0.41 -8.47 -9.27
CA ARG A 311 -0.71 -9.42 -9.16
C ARG A 311 -1.29 -9.47 -7.75
N PRO A 312 -2.12 -8.49 -7.35
CA PRO A 312 -2.59 -8.37 -5.98
C PRO A 312 -3.58 -9.50 -5.63
N LEU A 313 -3.12 -10.43 -4.78
CA LEU A 313 -3.80 -11.70 -4.53
C LEU A 313 -5.14 -11.53 -3.81
N ALA A 314 -5.25 -10.54 -2.91
CA ALA A 314 -6.52 -10.21 -2.26
C ALA A 314 -7.61 -9.78 -3.25
N LYS A 315 -7.23 -9.15 -4.38
CA LYS A 315 -8.17 -8.73 -5.43
C LYS A 315 -8.60 -9.90 -6.27
N VAL A 316 -7.66 -10.77 -6.64
CA VAL A 316 -7.95 -12.06 -7.29
C VAL A 316 -8.92 -12.88 -6.45
N ALA A 317 -8.68 -13.02 -5.14
CA ALA A 317 -9.58 -13.75 -4.25
C ALA A 317 -11.00 -13.17 -4.25
N GLY A 318 -11.13 -11.86 -4.00
CA GLY A 318 -12.44 -11.21 -3.93
C GLY A 318 -13.19 -11.19 -5.26
N LEU A 319 -12.52 -10.90 -6.38
CA LEU A 319 -13.15 -10.86 -7.70
C LEU A 319 -13.53 -12.26 -8.16
N GLY A 320 -12.64 -13.25 -7.98
CA GLY A 320 -12.88 -14.60 -8.46
C GLY A 320 -14.07 -15.27 -7.77
N VAL A 321 -14.23 -15.04 -6.46
CA VAL A 321 -15.42 -15.50 -5.72
C VAL A 321 -16.68 -14.76 -6.20
N ALA A 322 -16.65 -13.42 -6.27
CA ALA A 322 -17.81 -12.63 -6.68
C ALA A 322 -18.24 -12.89 -8.15
N ALA A 323 -17.29 -13.15 -9.03
CA ALA A 323 -17.55 -13.47 -10.43
C ALA A 323 -17.99 -14.92 -10.67
N GLY A 324 -17.86 -15.80 -9.66
CA GLY A 324 -18.18 -17.23 -9.77
C GLY A 324 -17.17 -18.02 -10.60
N ILE A 325 -15.89 -17.67 -10.53
CA ILE A 325 -14.85 -18.31 -11.34
C ILE A 325 -14.53 -19.71 -10.80
N ALA A 326 -14.67 -20.71 -11.66
CA ALA A 326 -14.30 -22.09 -11.34
C ALA A 326 -12.81 -22.20 -10.97
N GLY A 327 -12.49 -23.07 -10.01
CA GLY A 327 -11.09 -23.31 -9.59
C GLY A 327 -10.46 -22.16 -8.80
N VAL A 328 -11.21 -21.13 -8.39
CA VAL A 328 -10.64 -20.00 -7.64
C VAL A 328 -10.12 -20.45 -6.27
N HIS A 329 -10.88 -21.27 -5.53
CA HIS A 329 -10.49 -21.70 -4.19
C HIS A 329 -9.24 -22.58 -4.21
N GLU A 330 -9.12 -23.47 -5.20
CA GLU A 330 -7.96 -24.32 -5.44
C GLU A 330 -6.72 -23.48 -5.75
N ARG A 331 -6.86 -22.44 -6.59
CA ARG A 331 -5.76 -21.50 -6.88
C ARG A 331 -5.35 -20.71 -5.65
N LEU A 332 -6.29 -20.27 -4.82
CA LEU A 332 -5.96 -19.57 -3.58
C LEU A 332 -5.22 -20.50 -2.60
N LEU A 333 -5.65 -21.76 -2.46
CA LEU A 333 -4.94 -22.74 -1.63
C LEU A 333 -3.53 -23.04 -2.16
N ALA A 334 -3.35 -23.12 -3.47
CA ALA A 334 -2.04 -23.34 -4.09
C ALA A 334 -1.08 -22.15 -3.90
N ALA A 335 -1.60 -20.94 -3.65
CA ALA A 335 -0.82 -19.74 -3.37
C ALA A 335 -0.43 -19.58 -1.90
N GLU A 336 -0.75 -20.54 -1.02
CA GLU A 336 -0.31 -20.51 0.38
C GLU A 336 1.23 -20.59 0.45
N LEU A 337 1.84 -19.78 1.32
CA LEU A 337 3.28 -19.77 1.52
C LEU A 337 3.77 -21.14 2.03
N THR A 338 4.75 -21.71 1.35
CA THR A 338 5.33 -23.03 1.67
C THR A 338 6.76 -22.95 2.20
N SER A 339 7.31 -21.74 2.28
CA SER A 339 8.67 -21.47 2.75
C SER A 339 8.67 -20.59 3.99
N ALA A 340 9.73 -20.73 4.80
CA ALA A 340 9.94 -19.87 5.95
C ALA A 340 10.23 -18.42 5.49
N GLY A 341 9.86 -17.43 6.31
CA GLY A 341 10.08 -16.04 5.95
C GLY A 341 10.31 -15.10 7.13
N PRO A 342 10.53 -13.80 6.84
CA PRO A 342 10.94 -12.78 7.80
C PRO A 342 10.07 -12.64 9.05
N TRP A 343 8.76 -12.88 8.93
CA TRP A 343 7.81 -12.75 10.05
C TRP A 343 8.15 -13.70 11.19
N GLN A 344 8.66 -14.91 10.87
CA GLN A 344 9.04 -15.93 11.86
C GLN A 344 10.26 -15.53 12.70
N ARG A 345 11.03 -14.52 12.27
CA ARG A 345 12.11 -13.96 13.10
C ARG A 345 11.59 -13.14 14.29
N ARG A 346 10.32 -12.71 14.23
CA ARG A 346 9.69 -11.84 15.25
C ARG A 346 8.46 -12.47 15.91
N ALA A 347 7.97 -13.57 15.37
CA ALA A 347 6.81 -14.30 15.86
C ALA A 347 7.09 -15.81 15.78
N ASP A 348 6.75 -16.54 16.83
CA ASP A 348 6.71 -18.00 16.78
C ASP A 348 5.45 -18.43 16.03
N ALA A 349 5.57 -18.56 14.71
CA ALA A 349 4.47 -18.81 13.80
C ALA A 349 4.83 -19.97 12.85
N PRO A 350 3.87 -20.82 12.46
CA PRO A 350 4.13 -21.85 11.45
C PRO A 350 4.34 -21.22 10.06
N ILE A 351 4.81 -22.05 9.12
CA ILE A 351 4.82 -21.72 7.69
C ILE A 351 3.38 -21.81 7.15
N GLY A 352 2.95 -20.80 6.39
CA GLY A 352 1.63 -20.73 5.80
C GLY A 352 1.17 -19.28 5.60
N GLY A 353 -0.14 -19.11 5.43
CA GLY A 353 -0.71 -17.81 5.12
C GLY A 353 -0.41 -17.38 3.68
N TRP A 354 -0.65 -16.12 3.37
CA TRP A 354 -0.53 -15.62 2.00
C TRP A 354 0.17 -14.27 1.94
N SER A 355 0.92 -14.08 0.86
CA SER A 355 1.59 -12.82 0.52
C SER A 355 0.63 -11.83 -0.14
N ALA A 356 1.09 -10.59 -0.35
CA ALA A 356 0.31 -9.57 -1.05
C ALA A 356 0.11 -9.90 -2.55
N GLU A 357 1.07 -10.60 -3.16
CA GLU A 357 1.07 -10.93 -4.59
C GLU A 357 1.08 -12.45 -4.82
N ALA A 358 0.38 -12.93 -5.85
CA ALA A 358 0.19 -14.37 -6.10
C ALA A 358 1.50 -15.18 -6.24
N ASP A 359 2.57 -14.53 -6.71
CA ASP A 359 3.87 -15.17 -7.02
C ASP A 359 4.97 -14.78 -6.00
N ALA A 360 4.62 -14.06 -4.92
CA ALA A 360 5.54 -13.69 -3.84
C ALA A 360 5.64 -14.80 -2.78
N ASP A 361 6.86 -15.12 -2.35
CA ASP A 361 7.18 -16.27 -1.50
C ASP A 361 7.81 -15.91 -0.15
N ALA A 362 8.18 -14.65 0.08
CA ALA A 362 8.92 -14.25 1.28
C ALA A 362 8.11 -13.46 2.29
N HIS A 363 7.16 -12.60 1.88
CA HIS A 363 6.48 -11.70 2.81
C HIS A 363 5.01 -12.08 3.03
N LEU A 364 4.66 -12.46 4.26
CA LEU A 364 3.29 -12.65 4.72
C LEU A 364 2.52 -11.32 4.71
N ASP A 365 1.27 -11.28 4.22
CA ASP A 365 0.34 -10.16 4.38
C ASP A 365 -0.93 -10.62 5.11
N LEU A 366 -1.12 -10.19 6.35
CA LEU A 366 -2.30 -10.55 7.14
C LEU A 366 -3.61 -10.04 6.53
N ARG A 367 -3.59 -8.93 5.79
CA ARG A 367 -4.79 -8.41 5.12
C ARG A 367 -5.22 -9.36 4.00
N THR A 368 -4.26 -9.82 3.20
CA THR A 368 -4.51 -10.82 2.15
C THR A 368 -4.91 -12.15 2.76
N THR A 369 -4.21 -12.58 3.81
CA THR A 369 -4.55 -13.79 4.58
C THR A 369 -6.00 -13.75 5.07
N CYS A 370 -6.44 -12.66 5.72
CA CYS A 370 -7.83 -12.51 6.16
C CYS A 370 -8.83 -12.51 4.99
N THR A 371 -8.46 -11.92 3.85
CA THR A 371 -9.30 -11.92 2.64
C THR A 371 -9.48 -13.32 2.07
N ILE A 372 -8.43 -14.13 2.08
CA ILE A 372 -8.46 -15.51 1.58
C ILE A 372 -9.18 -16.43 2.58
N LEU A 373 -8.95 -16.25 3.89
CA LEU A 373 -9.76 -16.91 4.92
C LEU A 373 -11.25 -16.68 4.66
N HIS A 374 -11.64 -15.42 4.40
CA HIS A 374 -13.01 -15.07 4.05
C HIS A 374 -13.53 -15.80 2.82
N ALA A 375 -12.75 -15.82 1.74
CA ALA A 375 -13.09 -16.50 0.49
C ALA A 375 -13.27 -18.02 0.67
N LEU A 376 -12.50 -18.63 1.56
CA LEU A 376 -12.50 -20.09 1.76
C LEU A 376 -13.53 -20.61 2.77
N ARG A 377 -14.30 -19.75 3.45
CA ARG A 377 -15.25 -20.14 4.55
C ARG A 377 -16.30 -21.18 4.16
N GLY A 378 -16.65 -21.28 2.86
CA GLY A 378 -17.63 -22.24 2.34
C GLY A 378 -17.03 -23.60 1.95
N THR A 379 -15.71 -23.71 1.87
CA THR A 379 -15.03 -24.90 1.33
C THR A 379 -14.61 -25.85 2.45
N ARG A 380 -15.09 -27.09 2.41
CA ARG A 380 -14.91 -28.08 3.51
C ARG A 380 -14.03 -29.27 3.13
N THR A 381 -12.91 -29.02 2.46
CA THR A 381 -11.91 -30.09 2.19
C THR A 381 -10.93 -30.24 3.37
N PRO A 382 -10.28 -31.40 3.56
CA PRO A 382 -9.20 -31.57 4.53
C PRO A 382 -8.07 -30.56 4.35
N ALA A 383 -7.68 -30.29 3.10
CA ALA A 383 -6.63 -29.32 2.76
C ALA A 383 -7.02 -27.90 3.20
N THR A 384 -8.25 -27.47 2.89
CA THR A 384 -8.76 -26.17 3.32
C THR A 384 -8.77 -26.08 4.84
N ARG A 385 -9.29 -27.08 5.56
CA ARG A 385 -9.30 -27.06 7.04
C ARG A 385 -7.89 -26.94 7.65
N ALA A 386 -6.91 -27.66 7.10
CA ALA A 386 -5.53 -27.58 7.57
C ALA A 386 -4.93 -26.18 7.34
N SER A 387 -5.17 -25.60 6.16
CA SER A 387 -4.74 -24.25 5.79
C SER A 387 -5.38 -23.17 6.67
N LEU A 388 -6.70 -23.23 6.88
CA LEU A 388 -7.42 -22.30 7.77
C LEU A 388 -6.88 -22.35 9.20
N ARG A 389 -6.56 -23.54 9.73
CA ARG A 389 -5.98 -23.70 11.07
C ARG A 389 -4.59 -23.06 11.17
N ARG A 390 -3.70 -23.36 10.22
CA ARG A 390 -2.36 -22.74 10.17
C ARG A 390 -2.44 -21.22 10.09
N ALA A 391 -3.30 -20.72 9.22
CA ALA A 391 -3.50 -19.28 9.05
C ALA A 391 -4.02 -18.62 10.35
N ALA A 392 -4.87 -19.29 11.13
CA ALA A 392 -5.28 -18.79 12.45
C ALA A 392 -4.11 -18.71 13.44
N GLU A 393 -3.27 -19.75 13.49
CA GLU A 393 -2.06 -19.77 14.34
C GLU A 393 -1.10 -18.64 13.96
N ILE A 394 -0.90 -18.39 12.66
CA ILE A 394 -0.09 -17.29 12.14
C ILE A 394 -0.67 -15.94 12.56
N VAL A 395 -1.96 -15.73 12.30
CA VAL A 395 -2.63 -14.45 12.63
C VAL A 395 -2.51 -14.15 14.13
N LEU A 396 -2.71 -15.14 14.99
CA LEU A 396 -2.54 -14.98 16.44
C LEU A 396 -1.09 -14.70 16.84
N ALA A 397 -0.13 -15.39 16.24
CA ALA A 397 1.29 -15.18 16.53
C ALA A 397 1.78 -13.77 16.13
N MET A 398 1.10 -13.15 15.17
CA MET A 398 1.39 -11.81 14.65
C MET A 398 0.77 -10.67 15.47
N GLN A 399 0.19 -10.97 16.63
CA GLN A 399 -0.36 -9.97 17.53
C GLN A 399 0.74 -9.05 18.11
N GLU A 400 0.44 -7.77 18.15
CA GLU A 400 1.28 -6.74 18.75
C GLU A 400 1.06 -6.65 20.27
N PRO A 401 2.04 -6.17 21.05
CA PRO A 401 1.90 -6.04 22.50
C PRO A 401 0.72 -5.15 22.96
N ASP A 402 0.24 -4.24 22.11
CA ASP A 402 -0.91 -3.38 22.42
C ASP A 402 -2.27 -4.06 22.20
N GLY A 403 -2.29 -5.28 21.67
CA GLY A 403 -3.47 -6.08 21.36
C GLY A 403 -3.90 -6.06 19.88
N SER A 404 -3.40 -5.11 19.09
CA SER A 404 -3.67 -5.06 17.65
C SER A 404 -2.83 -6.07 16.86
N PHE A 405 -2.88 -6.04 15.53
CA PHE A 405 -2.12 -6.96 14.68
C PHE A 405 -1.23 -6.23 13.68
N ALA A 406 -0.03 -6.79 13.45
CA ALA A 406 0.88 -6.35 12.40
C ALA A 406 0.41 -6.86 11.03
N ARG A 407 0.66 -6.12 9.95
CA ARG A 407 0.34 -6.55 8.58
C ARG A 407 1.37 -7.56 8.05
N PHE A 408 2.67 -7.28 8.18
CA PHE A 408 3.74 -8.15 7.65
C PHE A 408 4.68 -8.72 8.72
N GLU A 409 5.19 -7.88 9.61
CA GLU A 409 6.14 -8.25 10.68
C GLU A 409 5.80 -7.54 11.99
N ARG A 410 5.88 -8.24 13.14
CA ARG A 410 5.68 -7.60 14.45
C ARG A 410 6.64 -6.43 14.69
N GLY A 411 6.16 -5.36 15.27
CA GLY A 411 6.89 -4.12 15.52
C GLY A 411 7.12 -3.25 14.29
N GLU A 412 6.47 -3.52 13.15
CA GLU A 412 6.60 -2.71 11.93
C GLU A 412 5.99 -1.30 12.05
N ALA A 413 4.99 -1.12 12.92
CA ALA A 413 4.34 0.17 13.16
C ALA A 413 5.07 1.02 14.20
N THR A 414 5.99 0.44 14.98
CA THR A 414 6.68 1.07 16.11
C THR A 414 8.18 0.78 16.08
N VAL A 415 8.82 1.04 14.93
CA VAL A 415 10.26 0.78 14.75
C VAL A 415 11.08 1.72 15.64
N PRO A 416 12.02 1.25 16.48
CA PRO A 416 12.76 2.14 17.37
C PRO A 416 13.56 3.24 16.65
N LEU A 417 14.06 2.94 15.45
CA LEU A 417 14.82 3.91 14.65
C LEU A 417 13.96 5.09 14.16
N SER A 418 12.64 4.91 14.01
CA SER A 418 11.74 6.00 13.63
C SER A 418 11.47 7.02 14.75
N GLN A 419 11.89 6.71 15.98
CA GLN A 419 11.77 7.61 17.13
C GLN A 419 12.88 8.66 17.18
N LEU A 420 13.93 8.50 16.37
CA LEU A 420 14.96 9.52 16.21
C LEU A 420 14.36 10.74 15.49
N PRO A 421 14.79 11.97 15.82
CA PRO A 421 14.23 13.19 15.25
C PRO A 421 14.70 13.44 13.82
N TRP A 422 14.68 12.43 12.95
CA TRP A 422 14.91 12.56 11.51
C TRP A 422 13.63 13.02 10.81
N ARG A 423 13.81 13.81 9.74
CA ARG A 423 12.70 14.37 8.98
C ARG A 423 11.75 13.29 8.45
N ASP A 424 12.31 12.27 7.82
CA ASP A 424 11.56 11.19 7.15
C ASP A 424 11.41 9.93 7.98
N ALA A 425 11.61 10.02 9.30
CA ALA A 425 11.65 8.86 10.20
C ALA A 425 10.38 7.99 10.12
N GLU A 426 9.22 8.57 9.82
CA GLU A 426 7.93 7.86 9.72
C GLU A 426 7.90 6.87 8.57
N GLN A 427 8.66 7.12 7.50
CA GLN A 427 8.79 6.21 6.35
C GLN A 427 9.50 4.90 6.72
N LEU A 428 10.12 4.82 7.90
CA LEU A 428 10.72 3.60 8.43
C LEU A 428 9.68 2.63 9.01
N ASN A 429 8.51 3.15 9.38
CA ASN A 429 7.38 2.36 9.86
C ASN A 429 6.51 1.92 8.68
N LEU A 430 5.64 0.93 8.92
CA LEU A 430 4.52 0.64 8.04
C LEU A 430 3.21 0.85 8.82
N GLY A 431 2.49 1.90 8.45
CA GLY A 431 1.29 2.35 9.16
C GLY A 431 1.61 3.13 10.45
N GLY A 432 0.62 3.88 10.91
CA GLY A 432 0.66 4.56 12.21
C GLY A 432 0.05 3.71 13.33
N THR A 433 0.34 4.08 14.59
CA THR A 433 -0.24 3.40 15.77
C THR A 433 -1.76 3.47 15.80
N ASP A 434 -2.32 4.57 15.30
CA ASP A 434 -3.74 4.91 15.32
C ASP A 434 -4.35 5.09 13.92
N ASP A 435 -3.68 4.57 12.87
CA ASP A 435 -4.19 4.62 11.50
C ASP A 435 -5.43 3.71 11.33
N GLU A 436 -6.46 4.19 10.63
CA GLU A 436 -7.66 3.42 10.28
C GLU A 436 -7.29 2.10 9.57
N ALA A 437 -6.20 2.06 8.81
CA ALA A 437 -5.73 0.82 8.19
C ALA A 437 -5.44 -0.30 9.21
N ARG A 438 -4.91 0.06 10.39
CA ARG A 438 -4.63 -0.88 11.51
C ARG A 438 -5.91 -1.27 12.25
N VAL A 439 -6.85 -0.33 12.39
CA VAL A 439 -8.19 -0.60 12.94
C VAL A 439 -8.93 -1.62 12.07
N VAL A 440 -8.97 -1.38 10.76
CA VAL A 440 -9.60 -2.27 9.78
C VAL A 440 -8.92 -3.65 9.79
N LEU A 441 -7.59 -3.72 9.79
CA LEU A 441 -6.89 -5.00 9.85
C LEU A 441 -7.24 -5.78 11.13
N THR A 442 -7.22 -5.12 12.29
CA THR A 442 -7.56 -5.75 13.58
C THR A 442 -9.01 -6.24 13.60
N ALA A 443 -9.96 -5.46 13.06
CA ALA A 443 -11.35 -5.87 12.91
C ALA A 443 -11.51 -7.07 11.96
N MET A 444 -10.79 -7.09 10.83
CA MET A 444 -10.76 -8.23 9.91
C MET A 444 -10.24 -9.48 10.60
N VAL A 445 -9.13 -9.40 11.34
CA VAL A 445 -8.57 -10.50 12.12
C VAL A 445 -9.60 -11.05 13.10
N LEU A 446 -10.21 -10.19 13.92
CA LEU A 446 -11.20 -10.61 14.91
C LEU A 446 -12.39 -11.31 14.26
N ARG A 447 -12.86 -10.80 13.10
CA ARG A 447 -13.95 -11.37 12.33
C ARG A 447 -13.61 -12.71 11.69
N GLU A 448 -12.37 -12.89 11.22
CA GLU A 448 -11.90 -14.16 10.65
C GLU A 448 -11.67 -15.22 11.73
N LEU A 449 -11.01 -14.87 12.81
CA LEU A 449 -10.80 -15.76 13.95
C LEU A 449 -12.13 -16.21 14.58
N ALA A 450 -13.14 -15.32 14.61
CA ALA A 450 -14.49 -15.70 15.07
C ALA A 450 -15.10 -16.86 14.27
N VAL A 451 -14.93 -16.88 12.96
CA VAL A 451 -15.47 -17.98 12.14
C VAL A 451 -14.73 -19.29 12.38
N LEU A 452 -13.47 -19.22 12.82
CA LEU A 452 -12.65 -20.38 13.16
C LEU A 452 -12.85 -20.83 14.63
N GLY A 453 -13.77 -20.22 15.36
CA GLY A 453 -14.13 -20.62 16.73
C GLY A 453 -13.42 -19.85 17.84
N TRP A 454 -12.53 -18.92 17.52
CA TRP A 454 -11.90 -18.06 18.52
C TRP A 454 -12.88 -17.02 19.04
N ARG A 455 -12.98 -16.91 20.35
CA ARG A 455 -13.95 -16.04 21.03
C ARG A 455 -13.23 -15.19 22.07
N ARG A 456 -13.95 -14.22 22.63
CA ARG A 456 -13.42 -13.23 23.56
C ARG A 456 -12.92 -13.81 24.89
N GLU A 457 -13.27 -15.06 25.20
CA GLU A 457 -12.73 -15.79 26.35
C GLU A 457 -11.24 -16.13 26.18
N ASP A 458 -10.71 -16.09 24.95
CA ASP A 458 -9.26 -16.15 24.72
C ASP A 458 -8.63 -14.78 25.00
N ASP A 459 -7.59 -14.75 25.85
CA ASP A 459 -6.91 -13.52 26.27
C ASP A 459 -6.40 -12.67 25.10
N ARG A 460 -6.00 -13.28 23.99
CA ARG A 460 -5.52 -12.56 22.80
C ARG A 460 -6.66 -11.85 22.10
N ILE A 461 -7.82 -12.49 21.99
CA ILE A 461 -9.03 -11.89 21.43
C ILE A 461 -9.54 -10.78 22.35
N ALA A 462 -9.55 -11.02 23.67
CA ALA A 462 -9.90 -10.01 24.67
C ALA A 462 -9.00 -8.76 24.56
N ALA A 463 -7.69 -8.94 24.43
CA ALA A 463 -6.73 -7.85 24.27
C ALA A 463 -6.98 -7.03 22.98
N ALA A 464 -7.29 -7.70 21.87
CA ALA A 464 -7.63 -7.05 20.61
C ALA A 464 -8.94 -6.27 20.68
N CYS A 465 -9.98 -6.83 21.32
CA CYS A 465 -11.23 -6.11 21.58
C CYS A 465 -10.99 -4.89 22.48
N ALA A 466 -10.22 -5.05 23.56
CA ALA A 466 -9.87 -3.94 24.45
C ALA A 466 -9.05 -2.85 23.73
N TRP A 467 -8.19 -3.22 22.78
CA TRP A 467 -7.49 -2.26 21.94
C TRP A 467 -8.47 -1.48 21.05
N LEU A 468 -9.42 -2.15 20.38
CA LEU A 468 -10.45 -1.49 19.58
C LEU A 468 -11.30 -0.52 20.42
N GLU A 469 -11.65 -0.89 21.65
CA GLU A 469 -12.36 -0.03 22.60
C GLU A 469 -11.57 1.25 22.90
N ARG A 470 -10.29 1.13 23.25
CA ARG A 470 -9.42 2.28 23.52
C ARG A 470 -9.22 3.16 22.28
N THR A 471 -9.11 2.57 21.10
CA THR A 471 -8.92 3.33 19.85
C THR A 471 -10.21 4.01 19.42
N HIS A 472 -11.38 3.38 19.58
CA HIS A 472 -12.68 4.01 19.36
C HIS A 472 -12.89 5.20 20.31
N ALA A 473 -12.57 5.05 21.59
CA ALA A 473 -12.71 6.14 22.56
C ALA A 473 -11.87 7.38 22.20
N ARG A 474 -10.67 7.20 21.62
CA ARG A 474 -9.78 8.30 21.24
C ARG A 474 -10.13 8.93 19.89
N HIS A 475 -10.44 8.09 18.88
CA HIS A 475 -10.50 8.54 17.48
C HIS A 475 -11.74 8.05 16.72
N GLY A 476 -12.62 7.29 17.37
CA GLY A 476 -13.79 6.66 16.75
C GLY A 476 -14.74 7.62 16.06
N HIS A 477 -14.85 8.86 16.57
CA HIS A 477 -15.70 9.91 15.99
C HIS A 477 -15.35 10.25 14.52
N ALA A 478 -14.08 10.13 14.15
CA ALA A 478 -13.58 10.47 12.82
C ALA A 478 -13.64 9.30 11.82
N TRP A 479 -13.98 8.09 12.27
CA TRP A 479 -13.93 6.90 11.41
C TRP A 479 -14.87 6.99 10.21
N SER A 480 -14.33 6.59 9.07
CA SER A 480 -15.07 6.42 7.82
C SER A 480 -16.19 5.37 7.95
N VAL A 481 -17.17 5.41 7.03
CA VAL A 481 -18.21 4.36 6.92
C VAL A 481 -17.57 2.99 6.72
N ALA A 482 -16.48 2.91 5.96
CA ALA A 482 -15.77 1.66 5.70
C ALA A 482 -15.17 1.07 7.00
N THR A 483 -14.50 1.89 7.80
CA THR A 483 -13.93 1.47 9.08
C THR A 483 -15.01 1.08 10.08
N LEU A 484 -16.07 1.89 10.22
CA LEU A 484 -17.20 1.56 11.09
C LEU A 484 -17.88 0.26 10.68
N ALA A 485 -18.09 0.03 9.38
CA ALA A 485 -18.71 -1.20 8.90
C ALA A 485 -17.89 -2.44 9.27
N GLU A 486 -16.56 -2.41 9.12
CA GLU A 486 -15.71 -3.54 9.52
C GLU A 486 -15.68 -3.74 11.04
N VAL A 487 -15.62 -2.67 11.83
CA VAL A 487 -15.65 -2.76 13.30
C VAL A 487 -17.00 -3.28 13.81
N VAL A 488 -18.13 -2.85 13.22
CA VAL A 488 -19.46 -3.39 13.54
C VAL A 488 -19.49 -4.90 13.26
N ARG A 489 -19.03 -5.34 12.08
CA ARG A 489 -18.98 -6.77 11.74
C ARG A 489 -18.11 -7.58 12.70
N ALA A 490 -17.00 -7.02 13.18
CA ALA A 490 -16.13 -7.68 14.15
C ALA A 490 -16.76 -7.74 15.55
N THR A 491 -17.36 -6.64 16.01
CA THR A 491 -17.96 -6.55 17.35
C THR A 491 -19.23 -7.40 17.46
N VAL A 492 -20.03 -7.51 16.41
CA VAL A 492 -21.20 -8.40 16.37
C VAL A 492 -20.82 -9.86 16.69
N VAL A 493 -19.70 -10.34 16.17
CA VAL A 493 -19.29 -11.75 16.33
C VAL A 493 -18.40 -12.01 17.55
N GLN A 494 -17.82 -10.97 18.16
CA GLN A 494 -16.95 -11.08 19.33
C GLN A 494 -17.55 -10.53 20.63
N CYS A 495 -18.62 -9.73 20.56
CA CYS A 495 -19.22 -9.07 21.71
C CYS A 495 -20.69 -9.44 21.85
N VAL A 496 -21.14 -9.54 23.10
CA VAL A 496 -22.56 -9.61 23.44
C VAL A 496 -23.31 -8.36 22.93
N ALA A 497 -24.62 -8.49 22.71
CA ALA A 497 -25.45 -7.43 22.13
C ALA A 497 -25.39 -6.11 22.94
N ASP A 498 -25.31 -6.21 24.27
CA ASP A 498 -25.27 -5.05 25.16
C ASP A 498 -23.90 -4.42 25.34
N HIS A 499 -22.88 -4.90 24.63
CA HIS A 499 -21.52 -4.41 24.79
C HIS A 499 -21.40 -2.93 24.36
N PRO A 500 -20.78 -2.04 25.17
CA PRO A 500 -20.73 -0.59 24.89
C PRO A 500 -20.13 -0.23 23.52
N LEU A 501 -18.99 -0.83 23.16
CA LEU A 501 -18.35 -0.57 21.86
C LEU A 501 -19.26 -0.98 20.70
N ARG A 502 -19.94 -2.13 20.82
CA ARG A 502 -20.83 -2.64 19.78
C ARG A 502 -21.98 -1.66 19.56
N LYS A 503 -22.67 -1.27 20.64
CA LYS A 503 -23.75 -0.27 20.60
C LYS A 503 -23.28 1.07 20.03
N ALA A 504 -22.13 1.57 20.47
CA ALA A 504 -21.59 2.84 20.01
C ALA A 504 -21.27 2.83 18.51
N CYS A 505 -20.54 1.81 18.02
CA CYS A 505 -20.22 1.69 16.60
C CYS A 505 -21.46 1.45 15.73
N GLU A 506 -22.40 0.62 16.19
CA GLU A 506 -23.67 0.41 15.49
C GLU A 506 -24.47 1.70 15.40
N GLN A 507 -24.66 2.43 16.51
CA GLN A 507 -25.37 3.70 16.52
C GLN A 507 -24.70 4.72 15.59
N GLN A 508 -23.38 4.86 15.68
CA GLN A 508 -22.61 5.79 14.85
C GLN A 508 -22.71 5.45 13.36
N LEU A 509 -22.71 4.17 12.99
CA LEU A 509 -22.96 3.75 11.62
C LEU A 509 -24.38 4.14 11.21
N ARG A 510 -25.40 3.78 12.00
CA ARG A 510 -26.82 4.06 11.70
C ARG A 510 -27.11 5.55 11.50
N THR A 511 -26.45 6.43 12.25
CA THR A 511 -26.59 7.89 12.11
C THR A 511 -25.98 8.45 10.83
N LYS A 512 -25.10 7.69 10.15
CA LYS A 512 -24.52 8.08 8.85
C LYS A 512 -25.41 7.71 7.65
N GLN A 513 -26.51 6.98 7.85
CA GLN A 513 -27.44 6.69 6.77
C GLN A 513 -28.22 7.95 6.38
N ARG A 514 -28.24 8.27 5.08
CA ARG A 514 -29.01 9.37 4.51
C ARG A 514 -30.49 8.98 4.31
N GLU A 515 -31.33 9.98 4.05
CA GLU A 515 -32.78 9.78 3.85
C GLU A 515 -33.10 8.87 2.66
N ASP A 516 -32.28 8.94 1.60
CA ASP A 516 -32.38 8.09 0.40
C ASP A 516 -31.94 6.63 0.64
N GLY A 517 -31.49 6.31 1.86
CA GLY A 517 -31.01 4.99 2.25
C GLY A 517 -29.51 4.76 2.02
N SER A 518 -28.82 5.68 1.36
CA SER A 518 -27.38 5.56 1.06
C SER A 518 -26.50 5.93 2.26
N PHE A 519 -25.20 5.65 2.13
CA PHE A 519 -24.15 6.05 3.06
C PHE A 519 -23.11 6.98 2.39
N GLY A 520 -23.53 7.74 1.38
CA GLY A 520 -22.65 8.64 0.62
C GLY A 520 -22.52 8.24 -0.85
N ASP A 521 -22.01 7.04 -1.07
CA ASP A 521 -21.75 6.43 -2.37
C ASP A 521 -22.12 4.93 -2.35
N GLU A 522 -22.12 4.27 -3.51
CA GLU A 522 -22.51 2.85 -3.63
C GLU A 522 -21.60 1.90 -2.85
N LEU A 523 -20.29 2.18 -2.79
CA LEU A 523 -19.33 1.32 -2.09
C LEU A 523 -19.49 1.45 -0.57
N SER A 524 -19.61 2.67 -0.06
CA SER A 524 -19.90 2.94 1.36
C SER A 524 -21.26 2.34 1.75
N THR A 525 -22.26 2.44 0.87
CA THR A 525 -23.59 1.84 1.09
C THR A 525 -23.52 0.32 1.12
N ALA A 526 -22.76 -0.31 0.23
CA ALA A 526 -22.56 -1.76 0.21
C ALA A 526 -21.86 -2.27 1.48
N ARG A 527 -20.80 -1.58 1.92
CA ARG A 527 -20.09 -1.92 3.18
C ARG A 527 -21.00 -1.77 4.39
N ALA A 528 -21.75 -0.67 4.47
CA ALA A 528 -22.70 -0.44 5.55
C ALA A 528 -23.83 -1.47 5.55
N LEU A 529 -24.35 -1.85 4.38
CA LEU A 529 -25.37 -2.89 4.25
C LEU A 529 -24.88 -4.24 4.81
N LEU A 530 -23.65 -4.66 4.47
CA LEU A 530 -23.05 -5.87 5.06
C LEU A 530 -22.97 -5.82 6.59
N ALA A 531 -22.63 -4.66 7.15
CA ALA A 531 -22.59 -4.48 8.59
C ALA A 531 -24.00 -4.51 9.22
N LEU A 532 -24.97 -3.84 8.62
CA LEU A 532 -26.37 -3.83 9.09
C LEU A 532 -27.01 -5.22 9.03
N ILE A 533 -26.70 -6.01 8.00
CA ILE A 533 -27.12 -7.41 7.90
C ILE A 533 -26.51 -8.24 9.03
N ALA A 534 -25.21 -8.07 9.30
CA ALA A 534 -24.52 -8.83 10.34
C ALA A 534 -25.13 -8.62 11.74
N VAL A 535 -25.69 -7.44 12.03
CA VAL A 535 -26.35 -7.17 13.33
C VAL A 535 -27.53 -8.12 13.60
N GLY A 536 -28.12 -8.73 12.57
CA GLY A 536 -28.99 -9.91 12.69
C GLY A 536 -30.49 -9.66 12.51
N ASP A 537 -30.97 -8.45 12.80
CA ASP A 537 -32.39 -8.12 12.56
C ASP A 537 -32.57 -7.43 11.20
N PRO A 538 -33.52 -7.86 10.35
CA PRO A 538 -33.89 -7.17 9.12
C PRO A 538 -34.46 -5.77 9.43
N CYS A 539 -33.57 -4.83 9.69
CA CYS A 539 -33.95 -3.48 10.08
C CYS A 539 -34.33 -2.66 8.85
N ALA A 540 -35.24 -1.70 9.03
CA ALA A 540 -35.67 -0.79 7.96
C ALA A 540 -34.48 -0.11 7.26
N GLN A 541 -33.38 0.13 7.98
CA GLN A 541 -32.16 0.70 7.43
C GLN A 541 -31.46 -0.22 6.42
N ALA A 542 -31.40 -1.53 6.69
CA ALA A 542 -30.84 -2.51 5.75
C ALA A 542 -31.70 -2.58 4.47
N GLN A 543 -33.03 -2.61 4.63
CA GLN A 543 -33.97 -2.57 3.51
C GLN A 543 -33.83 -1.28 2.67
N ARG A 544 -33.67 -0.11 3.30
CA ARG A 544 -33.42 1.15 2.59
C ARG A 544 -32.10 1.16 1.84
N ALA A 545 -31.01 0.67 2.45
CA ALA A 545 -29.71 0.58 1.80
C ALA A 545 -29.72 -0.40 0.61
N ALA A 546 -30.37 -1.56 0.77
CA ALA A 546 -30.53 -2.53 -0.31
C ALA A 546 -31.37 -1.96 -1.48
N ARG A 547 -32.50 -1.30 -1.19
CA ARG A 547 -33.31 -0.61 -2.22
C ARG A 547 -32.52 0.47 -2.95
N ASN A 548 -31.77 1.30 -2.21
CA ASN A 548 -30.91 2.31 -2.81
C ASN A 548 -29.90 1.67 -3.78
N LEU A 549 -29.15 0.66 -3.33
CA LEU A 549 -28.18 -0.04 -4.19
C LEU A 549 -28.81 -0.66 -5.42
N VAL A 550 -29.96 -1.33 -5.28
CA VAL A 550 -30.66 -1.94 -6.42
C VAL A 550 -31.10 -0.88 -7.42
N GLY A 551 -31.63 0.25 -6.97
CA GLY A 551 -31.96 1.38 -7.83
C GLY A 551 -30.74 1.94 -8.56
N ARG A 552 -29.62 2.13 -7.85
CA ARG A 552 -28.36 2.62 -8.44
C ARG A 552 -27.78 1.65 -9.47
N VAL A 553 -27.78 0.35 -9.18
CA VAL A 553 -27.33 -0.69 -10.12
C VAL A 553 -28.18 -0.71 -11.40
N GLY A 554 -29.49 -0.46 -11.28
CA GLY A 554 -30.38 -0.30 -12.44
C GLY A 554 -30.02 0.90 -13.33
N ALA A 555 -29.58 2.00 -12.73
CA ALA A 555 -29.24 3.25 -13.42
C ALA A 555 -27.84 3.25 -14.06
N ILE A 556 -26.90 2.45 -13.57
CA ILE A 556 -25.53 2.38 -14.11
C ILE A 556 -25.52 1.63 -15.44
N ALA A 557 -24.90 2.23 -16.47
CA ALA A 557 -24.74 1.62 -17.79
C ALA A 557 -23.98 0.27 -17.73
N SER A 558 -24.34 -0.67 -18.60
CA SER A 558 -23.79 -2.02 -18.61
C SER A 558 -22.32 -2.11 -19.05
N ASP A 559 -21.84 -1.13 -19.83
CA ASP A 559 -20.69 -1.35 -20.72
C ASP A 559 -19.33 -0.94 -20.10
N GLY A 560 -19.34 -0.49 -18.85
CA GLY A 560 -18.14 -0.09 -18.12
C GLY A 560 -18.53 0.75 -16.91
N PRO A 561 -18.69 0.15 -15.72
CA PRO A 561 -19.36 0.84 -14.64
C PRO A 561 -18.34 1.81 -13.99
N ASN A 562 -18.62 3.11 -14.08
CA ASN A 562 -17.92 4.12 -13.29
C ASN A 562 -18.40 4.03 -11.84
N LEU A 563 -17.96 2.97 -11.17
CA LEU A 563 -18.28 2.70 -9.76
C LEU A 563 -17.32 3.46 -8.88
N PRO A 564 -17.73 3.84 -7.66
CA PRO A 564 -16.82 4.43 -6.70
C PRO A 564 -15.65 3.48 -6.40
N ASP A 565 -14.45 4.02 -6.57
CA ASP A 565 -13.20 3.42 -6.13
C ASP A 565 -13.08 3.46 -4.61
N THR A 566 -12.16 2.68 -4.04
CA THR A 566 -11.74 2.83 -2.65
C THR A 566 -10.27 3.20 -2.58
N GLU A 567 -9.92 3.99 -1.56
CA GLU A 567 -8.54 4.05 -1.10
C GLU A 567 -8.18 2.78 -0.33
N LEU A 568 -6.92 2.35 -0.47
CA LEU A 568 -6.30 1.23 0.23
C LEU A 568 -4.97 1.70 0.82
N PRO A 569 -4.51 1.08 1.93
CA PRO A 569 -3.17 1.35 2.44
C PRO A 569 -2.10 0.79 1.49
N GLY A 570 -1.25 1.69 1.00
CA GLY A 570 -0.06 1.38 0.22
C GLY A 570 1.18 1.18 1.10
N TYR A 571 2.36 1.51 0.54
CA TYR A 571 3.66 1.30 1.20
C TYR A 571 4.53 2.54 1.09
N GLY A 572 5.18 2.92 2.20
CA GLY A 572 6.22 3.94 2.22
C GLY A 572 5.81 5.25 1.54
N LEU A 573 6.50 5.60 0.45
CA LEU A 573 6.30 6.84 -0.30
C LEU A 573 5.05 6.88 -1.19
N SER A 574 4.35 5.75 -1.33
CA SER A 574 3.03 5.66 -1.96
C SER A 574 2.03 5.12 -0.92
N PRO A 575 1.64 5.94 0.07
CA PRO A 575 0.93 5.49 1.26
C PRO A 575 -0.53 5.09 1.00
N ARG A 576 -1.11 5.50 -0.14
CA ARG A 576 -2.47 5.13 -0.55
C ARG A 576 -2.51 4.66 -1.99
N LEU A 577 -3.44 3.75 -2.26
CA LEU A 577 -3.72 3.17 -3.58
C LEU A 577 -5.20 3.30 -3.87
N ARG A 578 -5.57 3.44 -5.14
CA ARG A 578 -6.95 3.35 -5.59
C ARG A 578 -7.26 1.96 -6.14
N ASP A 579 -8.41 1.44 -5.76
CA ASP A 579 -8.94 0.18 -6.28
C ASP A 579 -10.27 0.42 -7.02
N PRO A 580 -10.22 0.53 -8.36
CA PRO A 580 -11.40 0.77 -9.20
C PRO A 580 -12.32 -0.45 -9.30
N SER A 581 -11.89 -1.63 -8.84
CA SER A 581 -12.73 -2.84 -8.82
C SER A 581 -13.58 -2.96 -7.54
N ALA A 582 -13.32 -2.11 -6.53
CA ALA A 582 -13.89 -2.26 -5.20
C ALA A 582 -15.42 -2.14 -5.18
N GLY A 583 -15.97 -1.17 -5.92
CA GLY A 583 -17.41 -0.98 -6.03
C GLY A 583 -18.12 -2.23 -6.54
N ALA A 584 -17.63 -2.84 -7.63
CA ALA A 584 -18.24 -4.02 -8.24
C ALA A 584 -18.32 -5.18 -7.23
N ARG A 585 -17.19 -5.47 -6.56
CA ARG A 585 -17.09 -6.53 -5.57
C ARG A 585 -17.98 -6.29 -4.35
N ALA A 586 -17.92 -5.09 -3.78
CA ALA A 586 -18.65 -4.76 -2.57
C ALA A 586 -20.16 -4.79 -2.79
N ILE A 587 -20.64 -4.19 -3.89
CA ILE A 587 -22.05 -4.18 -4.27
C ILE A 587 -22.55 -5.62 -4.44
N HIS A 588 -21.84 -6.44 -5.23
CA HIS A 588 -22.25 -7.82 -5.45
C HIS A 588 -22.27 -8.62 -4.13
N ALA A 589 -21.22 -8.49 -3.30
CA ALA A 589 -21.18 -9.16 -2.01
C ALA A 589 -22.33 -8.74 -1.08
N ALA A 590 -22.65 -7.44 -1.02
CA ALA A 590 -23.71 -6.91 -0.17
C ALA A 590 -25.10 -7.38 -0.61
N LEU A 591 -25.40 -7.31 -1.91
CA LEU A 591 -26.67 -7.78 -2.46
C LEU A 591 -26.83 -9.31 -2.32
N SER A 592 -25.76 -10.07 -2.53
CA SER A 592 -25.75 -11.52 -2.35
C SER A 592 -25.98 -11.91 -0.88
N SER A 593 -25.35 -11.19 0.07
CA SER A 593 -25.61 -11.39 1.51
C SER A 593 -27.05 -11.04 1.86
N PHE A 594 -27.56 -9.92 1.35
CA PHE A 594 -28.94 -9.48 1.59
C PHE A 594 -29.95 -10.52 1.08
N ARG A 595 -29.78 -11.03 -0.14
CA ARG A 595 -30.63 -12.08 -0.71
C ARG A 595 -30.64 -13.34 0.17
N ARG A 596 -29.48 -13.74 0.69
CA ARG A 596 -29.32 -14.95 1.51
C ARG A 596 -29.91 -14.79 2.90
N GLU A 597 -29.75 -13.64 3.53
CA GLU A 597 -30.03 -13.45 4.96
C GLU A 597 -31.36 -12.72 5.23
N VAL A 598 -31.84 -11.91 4.29
CA VAL A 598 -33.09 -11.14 4.42
C VAL A 598 -34.17 -11.61 3.43
N GLY A 599 -33.78 -12.05 2.24
CA GLY A 599 -34.72 -12.58 1.23
C GLY A 599 -35.12 -11.55 0.17
N GLN A 600 -36.33 -10.98 0.28
CA GLN A 600 -36.90 -10.06 -0.72
C GLN A 600 -36.82 -8.59 -0.29
N LEU A 601 -36.77 -7.68 -1.27
CA LEU A 601 -36.93 -6.25 -1.03
C LEU A 601 -38.37 -6.00 -0.60
N ALA A 602 -38.54 -5.31 0.54
CA ALA A 602 -39.83 -4.90 1.07
C ALA A 602 -40.35 -3.61 0.41
#